data_AF-A0A352PYZ0-F1
#
_entry.id   AF-A0A352PYZ0-F1
#
_cell.length_a   1.000
_cell.length_b   1.000
_cell.length_c   1.000
_cell.angle_alpha   90.00
_cell.angle_beta   90.00
_cell.angle_gamma   90.00
#
_symmetry.space_group_name_H-M   'P 1'
#
loop_
_entity.id
_entity.type
_entity.pdbx_description
1 polymer ?
#
loop_
_entity_poly.entity_id
_entity_poly.type
_entity_poly.pdbx_seq_one_letter_code
_entity_poly.pdbx_strand_id
1 'polypeptide(L)'
;VITMYEYAPAPGIKISRVVNLSDDLAMALKAISIRVVAPIPGKAAIGIEIPNQHREPVSLRAVLESRVFSGAGTALTVALGKDIVGQPVVANLGRMPHLLIAGATGTGKSVCINALLCSVLFRNTPEDVRTLLIDPKRIELSSYEGIPHLLHPVVTDAKMATLALRWAVQEMELRYKLLADKGVRNIESYNKVLAREQKDKKPSPGQEAAVIPEASGLAHHHLPYLLLVIDELADLMMVASRDVEESIIRLAQMARAAGIHLVLATQRPSVDVITGIIKANIPTRISFQVSSRTDSRTILDANGAESLLGSGDMLFLPPGTAKLQRIHGAFVSENEVHRITQYWRDQELAEDPLIARVNFEDPDKTDEIDDDELDEKYREAIQLVMETRQASISMIQRRLRVGYNRAARMIEMMEQQGIVGPSDGVKPREVYGTGSRLPGQI
;
A
#
# COMPACT_ATOMS: atom_id res chain seq x y z
N VAL A 1 -16.46 -16.95 -21.17
CA VAL A 1 -15.33 -17.75 -20.61
C VAL A 1 -15.81 -19.12 -20.17
N ILE A 2 -16.91 -19.20 -19.41
CA ILE A 2 -17.58 -20.45 -19.06
C ILE A 2 -19.02 -20.47 -19.56
N THR A 3 -19.66 -21.63 -19.51
CA THR A 3 -21.11 -21.80 -19.57
C THR A 3 -21.58 -22.46 -18.27
N MET A 4 -22.58 -21.88 -17.62
CA MET A 4 -23.18 -22.46 -16.40
C MET A 4 -24.40 -23.30 -16.79
N TYR A 5 -24.36 -24.58 -16.43
CA TYR A 5 -25.49 -25.50 -16.54
C TYR A 5 -26.16 -25.63 -15.18
N GLU A 6 -27.46 -25.38 -15.11
CA GLU A 6 -28.25 -25.63 -13.91
C GLU A 6 -28.71 -27.08 -13.89
N TYR A 7 -28.35 -27.81 -12.84
CA TYR A 7 -28.71 -29.21 -12.65
C TYR A 7 -29.53 -29.36 -11.37
N ALA A 8 -30.71 -29.95 -11.48
CA ALA A 8 -31.54 -30.31 -10.33
C ALA A 8 -31.32 -31.80 -10.00
N PRO A 9 -30.64 -32.14 -8.90
CA PRO A 9 -30.44 -33.54 -8.53
C PRO A 9 -31.76 -34.23 -8.20
N ALA A 10 -31.89 -35.50 -8.59
CA ALA A 10 -33.02 -36.33 -8.16
C ALA A 10 -33.08 -36.45 -6.62
N PRO A 11 -34.28 -36.66 -6.03
CA PRO A 11 -34.43 -36.83 -4.59
C PRO A 11 -33.49 -37.91 -4.02
N GLY A 12 -32.86 -37.61 -2.87
CA GLY A 12 -31.91 -38.51 -2.21
C GLY A 12 -30.46 -38.41 -2.68
N ILE A 13 -30.17 -37.70 -3.77
CA ILE A 13 -28.79 -37.44 -4.19
C ILE A 13 -28.17 -36.34 -3.32
N LYS A 14 -27.14 -36.69 -2.55
CA LYS A 14 -26.36 -35.71 -1.77
C LYS A 14 -25.53 -34.83 -2.71
N ILE A 15 -25.58 -33.51 -2.49
CA ILE A 15 -24.79 -32.52 -3.23
C ILE A 15 -23.28 -32.85 -3.21
N SER A 16 -22.76 -33.30 -2.06
CA SER A 16 -21.36 -33.69 -1.91
C SER A 16 -20.91 -34.78 -2.88
N ARG A 17 -21.82 -35.67 -3.30
CA ARG A 17 -21.52 -36.70 -4.30
C ARG A 17 -21.22 -36.09 -5.66
N VAL A 18 -21.95 -35.05 -6.07
CA VAL A 18 -21.70 -34.37 -7.34
C VAL A 18 -20.41 -33.55 -7.28
N VAL A 19 -20.18 -32.84 -6.17
CA VAL A 19 -18.94 -32.07 -5.95
C VAL A 19 -17.71 -32.98 -6.01
N ASN A 20 -17.77 -34.18 -5.46
CA ASN A 20 -16.66 -35.14 -5.47
C ASN A 20 -16.39 -35.76 -6.86
N LEU A 21 -17.34 -35.68 -7.80
CA LEU A 21 -17.17 -36.15 -9.17
C LEU A 21 -16.64 -35.06 -10.12
N SER A 22 -16.26 -33.88 -9.61
CA SER A 22 -15.86 -32.75 -10.46
C SER A 22 -14.69 -33.09 -11.40
N ASP A 23 -13.68 -33.84 -10.91
CA ASP A 23 -12.51 -34.24 -11.71
C ASP A 23 -12.87 -35.30 -12.75
N ASP A 24 -13.70 -36.29 -12.38
CA ASP A 24 -14.22 -37.30 -13.31
C ASP A 24 -15.09 -36.68 -14.41
N LEU A 25 -15.93 -35.71 -14.05
CA LEU A 25 -16.75 -34.94 -15.00
C LEU A 25 -15.86 -34.11 -15.93
N ALA A 26 -14.80 -33.49 -15.41
CA ALA A 26 -13.86 -32.73 -16.23
C ALA A 26 -13.17 -33.64 -17.27
N MET A 27 -12.73 -34.82 -16.84
CA MET A 27 -12.15 -35.84 -17.73
C MET A 27 -13.16 -36.30 -18.80
N ALA A 28 -14.39 -36.64 -18.40
CA ALA A 28 -15.43 -37.13 -19.31
C ALA A 28 -15.83 -36.09 -20.38
N LEU A 29 -15.84 -34.81 -20.00
CA LEU A 29 -16.20 -33.70 -20.87
C LEU A 29 -15.00 -33.08 -21.60
N LYS A 30 -13.79 -33.61 -21.39
CA LYS A 30 -12.53 -33.06 -21.93
C LYS A 30 -12.34 -31.58 -21.56
N ALA A 31 -12.80 -31.19 -20.38
CA ALA A 31 -12.66 -29.85 -19.84
C ALA A 31 -11.39 -29.75 -18.99
N ILE A 32 -10.78 -28.56 -18.97
CA ILE A 32 -9.57 -28.30 -18.14
C ILE A 32 -9.88 -28.45 -16.65
N SER A 33 -11.00 -27.88 -16.22
CA SER A 33 -11.54 -28.02 -14.88
C SER A 33 -13.04 -27.77 -14.91
N ILE A 34 -13.75 -28.28 -13.91
CA ILE A 34 -15.18 -28.01 -13.70
C ILE A 34 -15.35 -27.47 -12.28
N ARG A 35 -16.17 -26.43 -12.16
CA ARG A 35 -16.54 -25.88 -10.85
C ARG A 35 -18.01 -26.13 -10.58
N VAL A 36 -18.30 -26.76 -9.44
CA VAL A 36 -19.66 -27.02 -8.98
C VAL A 36 -20.05 -25.98 -7.93
N VAL A 37 -21.08 -25.20 -8.23
CA VAL A 37 -21.67 -24.19 -7.34
C VAL A 37 -22.91 -24.78 -6.70
N ALA A 38 -22.89 -24.98 -5.38
CA ALA A 38 -24.03 -25.57 -4.69
C ALA A 38 -24.26 -24.94 -3.30
N PRO A 39 -25.50 -24.56 -2.96
CA PRO A 39 -26.67 -24.39 -3.84
C PRO A 39 -26.58 -23.11 -4.69
N ILE A 40 -27.31 -23.04 -5.81
CA ILE A 40 -27.53 -21.76 -6.50
C ILE A 40 -28.51 -20.92 -5.64
N PRO A 41 -28.16 -19.68 -5.26
CA PRO A 41 -29.06 -18.83 -4.49
C PRO A 41 -30.43 -18.65 -5.16
N GLY A 42 -31.49 -18.95 -4.42
CA GLY A 42 -32.87 -18.82 -4.90
C GLY A 42 -33.36 -19.94 -5.83
N LYS A 43 -32.57 -21.00 -6.05
CA LYS A 43 -32.97 -22.14 -6.90
C LYS A 43 -32.72 -23.47 -6.20
N ALA A 44 -33.60 -24.45 -6.44
CA ALA A 44 -33.42 -25.84 -6.00
C ALA A 44 -32.51 -26.62 -6.98
N ALA A 45 -31.37 -26.02 -7.34
CA ALA A 45 -30.44 -26.54 -8.33
C ALA A 45 -28.98 -26.26 -7.92
N ILE A 46 -28.06 -27.04 -8.49
CA ILE A 46 -26.63 -26.78 -8.46
C ILE A 46 -26.18 -26.24 -9.82
N GLY A 47 -25.17 -25.39 -9.82
CA GLY A 47 -24.55 -24.86 -11.03
C GLY A 47 -23.31 -25.68 -11.37
N ILE A 48 -23.18 -26.10 -12.63
CA ILE A 48 -21.99 -26.76 -13.16
C ILE A 48 -21.39 -25.80 -14.18
N GLU A 49 -20.28 -25.17 -13.81
CA GLU A 49 -19.56 -24.21 -14.65
C GLU A 49 -18.53 -24.97 -15.51
N ILE A 50 -18.75 -24.97 -16.82
CA ILE A 50 -17.91 -25.67 -17.80
C ILE A 50 -17.16 -24.63 -18.66
N PRO A 51 -15.85 -24.75 -18.86
CA PRO A 51 -15.09 -23.86 -19.74
C PRO A 51 -15.56 -23.94 -21.19
N ASN A 52 -15.69 -22.80 -21.86
CA ASN A 52 -15.94 -22.76 -23.29
C ASN A 52 -14.68 -23.16 -24.06
N GLN A 53 -14.83 -23.83 -25.21
CA GLN A 53 -13.71 -24.21 -26.08
C GLN A 53 -12.95 -22.98 -26.59
N HIS A 54 -13.70 -21.93 -26.96
CA HIS A 54 -13.15 -20.63 -27.33
C HIS A 54 -13.44 -19.62 -26.23
N ARG A 55 -12.38 -19.12 -25.58
CA ARG A 55 -12.46 -18.13 -24.51
C ARG A 55 -12.11 -16.77 -25.08
N GLU A 56 -13.04 -15.82 -24.96
CA GLU A 56 -12.81 -14.43 -25.32
C GLU A 56 -12.20 -13.67 -24.13
N PRO A 57 -11.13 -12.88 -24.35
CA PRO A 57 -10.57 -12.03 -23.31
C PRO A 57 -11.52 -10.88 -22.97
N VAL A 58 -11.60 -10.52 -21.69
CA VAL A 58 -12.39 -9.37 -21.23
C VAL A 58 -11.51 -8.12 -21.29
N SER A 59 -11.65 -7.28 -22.32
CA SER A 59 -10.88 -6.02 -22.39
C SER A 59 -11.24 -5.05 -21.24
N LEU A 60 -10.23 -4.42 -20.63
CA LEU A 60 -10.42 -3.35 -19.64
C LEU A 60 -11.28 -2.22 -20.20
N ARG A 61 -11.04 -1.80 -21.45
CA ARG A 61 -11.80 -0.76 -22.13
C ARG A 61 -13.30 -1.04 -22.11
N ALA A 62 -13.71 -2.28 -22.37
CA ALA A 62 -15.13 -2.66 -22.39
C ALA A 62 -15.82 -2.51 -21.02
N VAL A 63 -15.07 -2.61 -19.92
CA VAL A 63 -15.58 -2.39 -18.57
C VAL A 63 -15.59 -0.89 -18.23
N LEU A 64 -14.54 -0.16 -18.63
CA LEU A 64 -14.44 1.29 -18.43
C LEU A 64 -15.53 2.07 -19.18
N GLU A 65 -15.86 1.66 -20.40
CA GLU A 65 -16.93 2.27 -21.22
C GLU A 65 -18.35 1.88 -20.75
N SER A 66 -18.47 0.98 -19.78
CA SER A 66 -19.78 0.56 -19.27
C SER A 66 -20.47 1.69 -18.50
N ARG A 67 -21.82 1.70 -18.53
CA ARG A 67 -22.64 2.64 -17.74
C ARG A 67 -22.40 2.53 -16.24
N VAL A 68 -22.10 1.32 -15.76
CA VAL A 68 -21.86 1.06 -14.33
C VAL A 68 -20.56 1.74 -13.88
N PHE A 69 -19.52 1.76 -14.73
CA PHE A 69 -18.26 2.43 -14.41
C PHE A 69 -18.34 3.95 -14.61
N SER A 70 -18.88 4.41 -15.74
CA SER A 70 -19.00 5.84 -16.06
C SER A 70 -19.98 6.59 -15.17
N GLY A 71 -21.06 5.94 -14.73
CA GLY A 71 -22.02 6.50 -13.78
C GLY A 71 -21.57 6.47 -12.32
N ALA A 72 -20.41 5.87 -12.01
CA ALA A 72 -19.90 5.81 -10.64
C ALA A 72 -19.23 7.15 -10.25
N GLY A 73 -19.82 7.87 -9.28
CA GLY A 73 -19.33 9.18 -8.85
C GLY A 73 -18.18 9.17 -7.83
N THR A 74 -17.52 8.03 -7.62
CA THR A 74 -16.48 7.88 -6.57
C THR A 74 -15.10 7.67 -7.16
N ALA A 75 -14.11 8.42 -6.65
CA ALA A 75 -12.72 8.42 -7.10
C ALA A 75 -12.13 7.01 -7.22
N LEU A 76 -12.27 6.22 -6.16
CA LEU A 76 -11.67 4.89 -6.03
C LEU A 76 -12.54 3.75 -6.59
N THR A 77 -13.34 4.03 -7.61
CA THR A 77 -14.04 2.97 -8.33
C THR A 77 -13.04 2.21 -9.20
N VAL A 78 -13.17 0.90 -9.36
CA VAL A 78 -12.22 0.08 -10.12
C VAL A 78 -12.96 -0.94 -10.98
N ALA A 79 -12.48 -1.14 -12.20
CA ALA A 79 -13.00 -2.15 -13.11
C ALA A 79 -12.42 -3.51 -12.72
N LEU A 80 -13.27 -4.46 -12.32
CA LEU A 80 -12.83 -5.82 -11.99
C LEU A 80 -12.84 -6.72 -13.23
N GLY A 81 -13.88 -6.62 -14.07
CA GLY A 81 -14.03 -7.51 -15.21
C GLY A 81 -15.48 -7.71 -15.61
N LYS A 82 -15.84 -8.94 -15.98
CA LYS A 82 -17.22 -9.37 -16.25
C LYS A 82 -17.60 -10.57 -15.40
N ASP A 83 -18.86 -10.68 -15.00
CA ASP A 83 -19.37 -11.88 -14.34
C ASP A 83 -19.51 -13.05 -15.33
N ILE A 84 -20.02 -14.18 -14.83
CA ILE A 84 -20.24 -15.41 -15.61
C ILE A 84 -21.26 -15.26 -16.75
N VAL A 85 -22.13 -14.25 -16.72
CA VAL A 85 -23.10 -13.94 -17.78
C VAL A 85 -22.67 -12.77 -18.66
N GLY A 86 -21.44 -12.26 -18.47
CA GLY A 86 -20.84 -11.22 -19.30
C GLY A 86 -21.19 -9.78 -18.88
N GLN A 87 -21.83 -9.57 -17.73
CA GLN A 87 -22.16 -8.23 -17.24
C GLN A 87 -20.91 -7.56 -16.63
N PRO A 88 -20.66 -6.26 -16.91
CA PRO A 88 -19.55 -5.53 -16.32
C PRO A 88 -19.63 -5.49 -14.79
N VAL A 89 -18.52 -5.84 -14.13
CA VAL A 89 -18.39 -5.79 -12.67
C VAL A 89 -17.38 -4.72 -12.28
N VAL A 90 -17.83 -3.78 -11.46
CA VAL A 90 -17.00 -2.72 -10.87
C VAL A 90 -17.07 -2.80 -9.35
N ALA A 91 -16.00 -2.40 -8.70
CA ALA A 91 -15.89 -2.30 -7.25
C ALA A 91 -15.52 -0.88 -6.84
N ASN A 92 -15.62 -0.56 -5.55
CA ASN A 92 -15.24 0.73 -5.01
C ASN A 92 -14.33 0.51 -3.78
N LEU A 93 -13.05 0.82 -3.91
CA LEU A 93 -12.07 0.67 -2.83
C LEU A 93 -12.34 1.63 -1.66
N GLY A 94 -13.00 2.77 -1.89
CA GLY A 94 -13.49 3.65 -0.83
C GLY A 94 -14.53 2.98 0.09
N ARG A 95 -15.35 2.07 -0.47
CA ARG A 95 -16.30 1.25 0.29
C ARG A 95 -15.69 -0.06 0.81
N MET A 96 -14.65 -0.53 0.14
CA MET A 96 -13.87 -1.75 0.45
C MET A 96 -12.48 -1.31 0.92
N PRO A 97 -12.34 -0.82 2.18
CA PRO A 97 -11.23 0.06 2.54
C PRO A 97 -9.86 -0.55 2.23
N HIS A 98 -9.74 -1.87 2.35
CA HIS A 98 -8.55 -2.63 1.99
C HIS A 98 -8.94 -3.87 1.19
N LEU A 99 -8.06 -4.27 0.28
CA LEU A 99 -8.22 -5.41 -0.62
C LEU A 99 -7.00 -6.33 -0.53
N LEU A 100 -7.24 -7.62 -0.34
CA LEU A 100 -6.21 -8.66 -0.47
C LEU A 100 -6.38 -9.41 -1.79
N ILE A 101 -5.32 -9.52 -2.58
CA ILE A 101 -5.27 -10.21 -3.86
C ILE A 101 -4.25 -11.36 -3.77
N ALA A 102 -4.64 -12.58 -4.10
CA ALA A 102 -3.70 -13.70 -4.10
C ALA A 102 -3.95 -14.67 -5.24
N GLY A 103 -2.93 -15.43 -5.62
CA GLY A 103 -3.00 -16.44 -6.68
C GLY A 103 -1.63 -16.90 -7.12
N ALA A 104 -1.55 -18.05 -7.79
CA ALA A 104 -0.27 -18.56 -8.29
C ALA A 104 0.30 -17.65 -9.41
N THR A 105 1.61 -17.76 -9.67
CA THR A 105 2.27 -17.02 -10.74
C THR A 105 1.60 -17.26 -12.10
N GLY A 106 1.43 -16.21 -12.91
CA GLY A 106 0.85 -16.32 -14.26
C GLY A 106 -0.68 -16.47 -14.30
N THR A 107 -1.37 -16.44 -13.17
CA THR A 107 -2.84 -16.66 -13.12
C THR A 107 -3.68 -15.40 -13.35
N GLY A 108 -3.07 -14.21 -13.33
CA GLY A 108 -3.75 -12.93 -13.60
C GLY A 108 -3.61 -11.85 -12.53
N LYS A 109 -2.91 -12.13 -11.42
CA LYS A 109 -2.69 -11.17 -10.31
C LYS A 109 -2.16 -9.81 -10.78
N SER A 110 -1.04 -9.80 -11.52
CA SER A 110 -0.38 -8.56 -11.93
C SER A 110 -1.22 -7.77 -12.95
N VAL A 111 -1.86 -8.47 -13.91
CA VAL A 111 -2.81 -7.86 -14.84
C VAL A 111 -3.99 -7.23 -14.09
N CYS A 112 -4.47 -7.86 -13.02
CA CYS A 112 -5.52 -7.30 -12.17
C CYS A 112 -5.05 -6.02 -11.46
N ILE A 113 -3.87 -6.02 -10.84
CA ILE A 113 -3.31 -4.80 -10.23
C ILE A 113 -3.21 -3.67 -11.26
N ASN A 114 -2.72 -3.98 -12.46
CA ASN A 114 -2.67 -3.02 -13.56
C ASN A 114 -4.05 -2.51 -13.97
N ALA A 115 -5.05 -3.38 -14.04
CA ALA A 115 -6.43 -2.99 -14.32
C ALA A 115 -7.01 -2.06 -13.22
N LEU A 116 -6.69 -2.33 -11.95
CA LEU A 116 -7.09 -1.48 -10.82
C LEU A 116 -6.44 -0.10 -10.91
N LEU A 117 -5.11 -0.04 -11.10
CA LEU A 117 -4.35 1.21 -11.21
C LEU A 117 -4.80 2.02 -12.42
N CYS A 118 -4.91 1.39 -13.59
CA CYS A 118 -5.43 2.05 -14.79
C CYS A 118 -6.85 2.59 -14.57
N SER A 119 -7.73 1.86 -13.88
CA SER A 119 -9.08 2.35 -13.54
C SER A 119 -9.06 3.63 -12.70
N VAL A 120 -8.09 3.77 -11.80
CA VAL A 120 -7.89 4.98 -11.01
C VAL A 120 -7.36 6.10 -11.89
N LEU A 121 -6.33 5.84 -12.69
CA LEU A 121 -5.72 6.83 -13.58
C LEU A 121 -6.67 7.34 -14.67
N PHE A 122 -7.64 6.54 -15.12
CA PHE A 122 -8.62 6.97 -16.12
C PHE A 122 -9.65 8.00 -15.62
N ARG A 123 -9.78 8.18 -14.30
CA ARG A 123 -10.83 9.06 -13.73
C ARG A 123 -10.33 10.11 -12.76
N ASN A 124 -9.11 9.99 -12.26
CA ASN A 124 -8.64 10.79 -11.14
C ASN A 124 -7.39 11.57 -11.53
N THR A 125 -7.35 12.82 -11.13
CA THR A 125 -6.13 13.64 -11.16
C THR A 125 -5.28 13.34 -9.91
N PRO A 126 -4.01 13.79 -9.87
CA PRO A 126 -3.18 13.69 -8.66
C PRO A 126 -3.74 14.42 -7.43
N GLU A 127 -4.61 15.42 -7.64
CA GLU A 127 -5.31 16.11 -6.55
C GLU A 127 -6.42 15.24 -5.92
N ASP A 128 -6.99 14.32 -6.70
CA ASP A 128 -8.03 13.40 -6.25
C ASP A 128 -7.42 12.16 -5.56
N VAL A 129 -6.39 11.57 -6.19
CA VAL A 129 -5.77 10.32 -5.73
C VAL A 129 -4.26 10.36 -5.90
N ARG A 130 -3.56 9.99 -4.84
CA ARG A 130 -2.12 9.78 -4.78
C ARG A 130 -1.80 8.32 -4.56
N THR A 131 -0.72 7.81 -5.15
CA THR A 131 -0.33 6.41 -5.07
C THR A 131 1.03 6.25 -4.40
N LEU A 132 1.17 5.16 -3.64
CA LEU A 132 2.44 4.69 -3.13
C LEU A 132 2.58 3.22 -3.51
N LEU A 133 3.55 2.93 -4.37
CA LEU A 133 3.71 1.62 -5.00
C LEU A 133 4.95 0.93 -4.44
N ILE A 134 4.77 -0.31 -3.96
CA ILE A 134 5.83 -1.16 -3.42
C ILE A 134 5.94 -2.41 -4.30
N ASP A 135 7.07 -2.54 -4.99
CA ASP A 135 7.40 -3.63 -5.91
C ASP A 135 8.82 -4.15 -5.61
N PRO A 136 8.97 -5.08 -4.65
CA PRO A 136 10.26 -5.61 -4.26
C PRO A 136 10.97 -6.39 -5.39
N LYS A 137 10.22 -6.81 -6.42
CA LYS A 137 10.77 -7.59 -7.55
C LYS A 137 11.17 -6.71 -8.74
N ARG A 138 10.72 -5.45 -8.79
CA ARG A 138 10.97 -4.49 -9.89
C ARG A 138 10.42 -4.93 -11.25
N ILE A 139 9.37 -5.73 -11.26
CA ILE A 139 8.84 -6.33 -12.49
C ILE A 139 7.53 -5.67 -12.90
N GLU A 140 6.62 -5.47 -11.96
CA GLU A 140 5.21 -5.25 -12.27
C GLU A 140 4.84 -3.76 -12.22
N LEU A 141 5.36 -3.02 -11.22
CA LEU A 141 4.93 -1.62 -10.97
C LEU A 141 5.93 -0.58 -11.47
N SER A 142 7.12 -0.98 -11.94
CA SER A 142 8.12 -0.09 -12.53
C SER A 142 7.59 0.72 -13.73
N SER A 143 6.59 0.19 -14.44
CA SER A 143 5.93 0.87 -15.56
C SER A 143 5.23 2.19 -15.18
N TYR A 144 4.95 2.39 -13.88
CA TYR A 144 4.30 3.58 -13.34
C TYR A 144 5.30 4.65 -12.88
N GLU A 145 6.60 4.40 -12.95
CA GLU A 145 7.62 5.36 -12.50
C GLU A 145 7.44 6.73 -13.19
N GLY A 146 7.55 7.82 -12.42
CA GLY A 146 7.43 9.19 -12.93
C GLY A 146 6.03 9.69 -13.26
N ILE A 147 4.95 8.92 -13.02
CA ILE A 147 3.60 9.48 -13.12
C ILE A 147 3.37 10.53 -12.00
N PRO A 148 2.58 11.58 -12.25
CA PRO A 148 2.36 12.66 -11.28
C PRO A 148 1.55 12.22 -10.06
N HIS A 149 0.86 11.07 -10.10
CA HIS A 149 0.14 10.51 -8.95
C HIS A 149 1.06 9.88 -7.90
N LEU A 150 2.28 9.48 -8.26
CA LEU A 150 3.22 8.85 -7.33
C LEU A 150 3.66 9.85 -6.26
N LEU A 151 3.62 9.40 -5.00
CA LEU A 151 4.15 10.15 -3.85
C LEU A 151 5.66 10.01 -3.68
N HIS A 152 6.19 8.89 -4.14
CA HIS A 152 7.59 8.52 -4.05
C HIS A 152 7.89 7.59 -5.24
N PRO A 153 9.15 7.55 -5.73
CA PRO A 153 9.59 6.51 -6.66
C PRO A 153 9.16 5.11 -6.21
N VAL A 154 8.94 4.19 -7.16
CA VAL A 154 8.47 2.85 -6.82
C VAL A 154 9.41 2.21 -5.80
N VAL A 155 8.88 1.82 -4.65
CA VAL A 155 9.68 1.32 -3.54
C VAL A 155 10.05 -0.13 -3.82
N THR A 156 11.35 -0.38 -3.97
CA THR A 156 11.87 -1.71 -4.34
C THR A 156 12.59 -2.43 -3.22
N ASP A 157 12.96 -1.70 -2.15
CA ASP A 157 13.66 -2.27 -1.01
C ASP A 157 12.67 -2.59 0.11
N ALA A 158 12.80 -3.76 0.72
CA ALA A 158 11.87 -4.21 1.75
C ALA A 158 11.94 -3.38 3.04
N LYS A 159 13.12 -2.86 3.41
CA LYS A 159 13.25 -1.99 4.59
C LYS A 159 12.62 -0.63 4.33
N MET A 160 12.83 -0.08 3.14
CA MET A 160 12.15 1.15 2.70
C MET A 160 10.63 0.97 2.63
N ALA A 161 10.14 -0.21 2.22
CA ALA A 161 8.71 -0.52 2.24
C ALA A 161 8.14 -0.51 3.67
N THR A 162 8.88 -1.01 4.66
CA THR A 162 8.48 -0.90 6.08
C THR A 162 8.38 0.56 6.51
N LEU A 163 9.35 1.40 6.15
CA LEU A 163 9.34 2.84 6.44
C LEU A 163 8.17 3.55 5.75
N ALA A 164 7.87 3.19 4.51
CA ALA A 164 6.72 3.69 3.76
C ALA A 164 5.38 3.35 4.43
N LEU A 165 5.25 2.13 4.98
CA LEU A 165 4.08 1.73 5.76
C LEU A 165 3.95 2.51 7.07
N ARG A 166 5.06 2.71 7.80
CA ARG A 166 5.09 3.54 9.01
C ARG A 166 4.71 5.00 8.71
N TRP A 167 5.25 5.57 7.63
CA TRP A 167 4.87 6.90 7.17
C TRP A 167 3.38 7.00 6.87
N ALA A 168 2.80 5.99 6.22
CA ALA A 168 1.36 5.97 5.95
C ALA A 168 0.51 5.94 7.23
N VAL A 169 0.98 5.27 8.29
CA VAL A 169 0.36 5.33 9.63
C VAL A 169 0.44 6.75 10.21
N GLN A 170 1.58 7.42 10.11
CA GLN A 170 1.75 8.79 10.60
C GLN A 170 0.87 9.79 9.83
N GLU A 171 0.81 9.67 8.51
CA GLU A 171 -0.06 10.49 7.67
C GLU A 171 -1.55 10.22 7.99
N MET A 172 -1.94 8.97 8.27
CA MET A 172 -3.28 8.65 8.76
C MET A 172 -3.61 9.42 10.05
N GLU A 173 -2.71 9.42 11.03
CA GLU A 173 -2.90 10.13 12.30
C GLU A 173 -2.97 11.64 12.14
N LEU A 174 -2.11 12.20 11.29
CA LEU A 174 -2.16 13.62 10.95
C LEU A 174 -3.51 13.98 10.33
N ARG A 175 -4.00 13.19 9.37
CA ARG A 175 -5.32 13.41 8.77
C ARG A 175 -6.40 13.38 9.83
N TYR A 176 -6.37 12.46 10.79
CA TYR A 176 -7.32 12.46 11.91
C TYR A 176 -7.29 13.75 12.74
N LYS A 177 -6.10 14.33 12.99
CA LYS A 177 -5.99 15.64 13.66
C LYS A 177 -6.66 16.75 12.82
N LEU A 178 -6.42 16.78 11.50
CA LEU A 178 -7.04 17.73 10.58
C LEU A 178 -8.58 17.55 10.51
N LEU A 179 -9.06 16.31 10.48
CA LEU A 179 -10.49 15.99 10.49
C LEU A 179 -11.14 16.46 11.80
N ALA A 180 -10.50 16.21 12.95
CA ALA A 180 -10.99 16.60 14.25
C ALA A 180 -11.05 18.13 14.42
N ASP A 181 -10.03 18.85 13.94
CA ASP A 181 -9.99 20.32 13.97
C ASP A 181 -11.18 20.95 13.23
N LYS A 182 -11.51 20.42 12.05
CA LYS A 182 -12.68 20.86 11.26
C LYS A 182 -14.00 20.21 11.72
N GLY A 183 -14.00 19.42 12.80
CA GLY A 183 -15.20 18.80 13.38
C GLY A 183 -15.89 17.77 12.46
N VAL A 184 -15.15 17.14 11.55
CA VAL A 184 -15.68 16.21 10.54
C VAL A 184 -15.18 14.78 10.76
N ARG A 185 -15.91 13.81 10.20
CA ARG A 185 -15.64 12.38 10.45
C ARG A 185 -14.87 11.67 9.33
N ASN A 186 -14.75 12.28 8.15
CA ASN A 186 -14.09 11.66 7.00
C ASN A 186 -13.53 12.70 6.03
N ILE A 187 -12.63 12.24 5.17
CA ILE A 187 -11.94 13.04 4.16
C ILE A 187 -12.91 13.75 3.20
N GLU A 188 -14.03 13.12 2.84
CA GLU A 188 -14.98 13.73 1.90
C GLU A 188 -15.67 14.94 2.53
N SER A 189 -16.03 14.86 3.81
CA SER A 189 -16.65 15.97 4.54
C SER A 189 -15.62 17.07 4.77
N TYR A 190 -14.38 16.70 5.08
CA TYR A 190 -13.27 17.64 5.24
C TYR A 190 -12.99 18.45 3.97
N ASN A 191 -12.79 17.78 2.84
CA ASN A 191 -12.54 18.46 1.56
C ASN A 191 -13.71 19.36 1.15
N LYS A 192 -14.96 18.96 1.46
CA LYS A 192 -16.14 19.81 1.23
C LYS A 192 -16.16 21.07 2.10
N VAL A 193 -15.76 20.97 3.37
CA VAL A 193 -15.65 22.13 4.27
C VAL A 193 -14.58 23.08 3.75
N LEU A 194 -13.38 22.57 3.43
CA LEU A 194 -12.31 23.41 2.88
C LEU A 194 -12.68 24.09 1.57
N ALA A 195 -13.32 23.37 0.65
CA ALA A 195 -13.76 23.95 -0.62
C ALA A 195 -14.80 25.06 -0.46
N ARG A 196 -15.61 25.03 0.63
CA ARG A 196 -16.52 26.13 0.98
C ARG A 196 -15.75 27.31 1.56
N GLU A 197 -14.86 27.07 2.52
CA GLU A 197 -14.02 28.11 3.12
C GLU A 197 -13.18 28.87 2.08
N GLN A 198 -12.62 28.17 1.10
CA GLN A 198 -11.87 28.79 0.00
C GLN A 198 -12.74 29.64 -0.94
N LYS A 199 -14.00 29.26 -1.14
CA LYS A 199 -14.96 30.06 -1.93
C LYS A 199 -15.38 31.32 -1.20
N ASP A 200 -15.60 31.22 0.10
CA ASP A 200 -16.00 32.33 0.98
C ASP A 200 -14.82 33.30 1.23
N LYS A 201 -13.58 32.81 1.16
CA LYS A 201 -12.34 33.61 1.26
C LYS A 201 -11.88 34.26 -0.05
N LYS A 202 -12.62 34.17 -1.17
CA LYS A 202 -12.26 34.92 -2.39
C LYS A 202 -12.18 36.42 -2.06
N PRO A 203 -11.00 37.06 -2.13
CA PRO A 203 -10.88 38.46 -1.80
C PRO A 203 -11.60 39.30 -2.85
N SER A 204 -12.25 40.38 -2.40
CA SER A 204 -12.58 41.50 -3.28
C SER A 204 -11.29 41.96 -4.00
N PRO A 205 -11.33 42.33 -5.29
CA PRO A 205 -10.13 42.77 -5.99
C PRO A 205 -9.52 43.97 -5.24
N GLY A 206 -8.30 43.81 -4.71
CA GLY A 206 -7.56 44.86 -4.03
C GLY A 206 -7.30 44.69 -2.52
N GLN A 207 -7.68 43.58 -1.89
CA GLN A 207 -7.28 43.26 -0.51
C GLN A 207 -6.28 42.11 -0.49
N GLU A 208 -5.06 42.37 0.00
CA GLU A 208 -4.12 41.31 0.38
C GLU A 208 -4.81 40.37 1.37
N ALA A 209 -4.79 39.07 1.07
CA ALA A 209 -5.38 38.05 1.91
C ALA A 209 -4.64 38.02 3.25
N ALA A 210 -5.21 38.65 4.27
CA ALA A 210 -4.74 38.49 5.64
C ALA A 210 -4.85 37.00 5.99
N VAL A 211 -3.69 36.35 6.17
CA VAL A 211 -3.60 35.00 6.70
C VAL A 211 -4.07 35.07 8.15
N ILE A 212 -5.36 34.82 8.39
CA ILE A 212 -5.89 34.65 9.73
C ILE A 212 -5.24 33.36 10.27
N PRO A 213 -4.43 33.41 11.34
CA PRO A 213 -3.85 32.21 11.92
C PRO A 213 -4.99 31.28 12.33
N GLU A 214 -5.02 30.06 11.79
CA GLU A 214 -5.96 29.03 12.27
C GLU A 214 -5.65 28.77 13.75
N ALA A 215 -6.68 28.81 14.61
CA ALA A 215 -6.53 28.85 16.07
C ALA A 215 -5.80 27.64 16.67
N SER A 216 -5.64 26.56 15.92
CA SER A 216 -4.95 25.33 16.30
C SER A 216 -3.49 25.24 15.83
N GLY A 217 -3.04 26.16 14.96
CA GLY A 217 -1.69 26.11 14.37
C GLY A 217 -1.47 24.99 13.35
N LEU A 218 -2.52 24.24 12.97
CA LEU A 218 -2.45 23.21 11.92
C LEU A 218 -2.66 23.84 10.54
N ALA A 219 -1.81 23.49 9.57
CA ALA A 219 -1.93 23.99 8.20
C ALA A 219 -2.91 23.13 7.37
N HIS A 220 -4.10 23.66 7.10
CA HIS A 220 -5.11 22.96 6.33
C HIS A 220 -4.91 23.04 4.81
N HIS A 221 -5.07 21.91 4.14
CA HIS A 221 -5.00 21.77 2.68
C HIS A 221 -5.92 20.65 2.20
N HIS A 222 -6.23 20.61 0.90
CA HIS A 222 -7.01 19.54 0.29
C HIS A 222 -6.27 18.20 0.46
N LEU A 223 -7.01 17.16 0.85
CA LEU A 223 -6.44 15.83 1.06
C LEU A 223 -6.84 14.89 -0.10
N PRO A 224 -5.90 14.40 -0.91
CA PRO A 224 -6.19 13.34 -1.88
C PRO A 224 -6.41 12.01 -1.16
N TYR A 225 -7.15 11.09 -1.77
CA TYR A 225 -7.12 9.70 -1.34
C TYR A 225 -5.71 9.12 -1.53
N LEU A 226 -5.23 8.31 -0.61
CA LEU A 226 -3.98 7.56 -0.77
C LEU A 226 -4.27 6.12 -1.10
N LEU A 227 -3.75 5.64 -2.22
CA LEU A 227 -3.81 4.24 -2.63
C LEU A 227 -2.42 3.61 -2.50
N LEU A 228 -2.25 2.81 -1.46
CA LEU A 228 -1.03 2.03 -1.21
C LEU A 228 -1.17 0.65 -1.87
N VAL A 229 -0.24 0.30 -2.75
CA VAL A 229 -0.24 -0.99 -3.44
C VAL A 229 1.06 -1.73 -3.15
N ILE A 230 0.95 -2.94 -2.62
CA ILE A 230 2.08 -3.86 -2.40
C ILE A 230 1.91 -5.05 -3.34
N ASP A 231 2.81 -5.22 -4.32
CA ASP A 231 2.70 -6.31 -5.29
C ASP A 231 2.96 -7.69 -4.68
N GLU A 232 3.96 -7.80 -3.79
CA GLU A 232 4.32 -9.06 -3.14
C GLU A 232 4.55 -8.85 -1.65
N LEU A 233 3.49 -9.06 -0.87
CA LEU A 233 3.52 -8.97 0.59
C LEU A 233 4.50 -9.98 1.20
N ALA A 234 4.63 -11.17 0.61
CA ALA A 234 5.48 -12.23 1.14
C ALA A 234 6.94 -11.79 1.27
N ASP A 235 7.45 -11.00 0.32
CA ASP A 235 8.83 -10.53 0.34
C ASP A 235 9.08 -9.54 1.49
N LEU A 236 8.06 -8.74 1.86
CA LEU A 236 8.13 -7.86 3.02
C LEU A 236 8.07 -8.65 4.33
N MET A 237 7.16 -9.64 4.40
CA MET A 237 7.01 -10.50 5.59
C MET A 237 8.28 -11.31 5.88
N MET A 238 9.04 -11.70 4.86
CA MET A 238 10.31 -12.41 5.03
C MET A 238 11.42 -11.53 5.65
N VAL A 239 11.34 -10.21 5.50
CA VAL A 239 12.37 -9.28 6.01
C VAL A 239 11.98 -8.69 7.36
N ALA A 240 10.72 -8.26 7.52
CA ALA A 240 10.26 -7.53 8.70
C ALA A 240 8.78 -7.82 9.01
N SER A 241 8.43 -9.10 9.20
CA SER A 241 7.04 -9.54 9.43
C SER A 241 6.30 -8.74 10.50
N ARG A 242 6.93 -8.53 11.66
CA ARG A 242 6.30 -7.84 12.80
C ARG A 242 5.93 -6.39 12.46
N ASP A 243 6.87 -5.60 11.96
CA ASP A 243 6.65 -4.18 11.65
C ASP A 243 5.64 -3.98 10.51
N VAL A 244 5.73 -4.84 9.49
CA VAL A 244 4.83 -4.83 8.34
C VAL A 244 3.41 -5.19 8.76
N GLU A 245 3.25 -6.26 9.54
CA GLU A 245 1.94 -6.70 10.03
C GLU A 245 1.33 -5.65 10.96
N GLU A 246 2.08 -5.06 11.90
CA GLU A 246 1.61 -4.00 12.79
C GLU A 246 1.09 -2.79 12.00
N SER A 247 1.86 -2.32 11.02
CA SER A 247 1.47 -1.18 10.18
C SER A 247 0.22 -1.50 9.35
N ILE A 248 0.16 -2.69 8.74
CA ILE A 248 -1.00 -3.14 7.96
C ILE A 248 -2.25 -3.20 8.85
N ILE A 249 -2.15 -3.73 10.07
CA ILE A 249 -3.29 -3.83 10.99
C ILE A 249 -3.79 -2.43 11.36
N ARG A 250 -2.88 -1.53 11.75
CA ARG A 250 -3.24 -0.17 12.19
C ARG A 250 -3.91 0.61 11.07
N LEU A 251 -3.36 0.52 9.86
CA LEU A 251 -3.98 1.08 8.66
C LEU A 251 -5.34 0.41 8.40
N ALA A 252 -5.41 -0.93 8.39
CA ALA A 252 -6.64 -1.63 8.06
C ALA A 252 -7.82 -1.31 8.99
N GLN A 253 -7.53 -0.97 10.25
CA GLN A 253 -8.53 -0.61 11.25
C GLN A 253 -9.02 0.83 11.14
N MET A 254 -8.13 1.77 10.80
CA MET A 254 -8.39 3.21 10.98
C MET A 254 -8.28 4.04 9.70
N ALA A 255 -7.67 3.55 8.63
CA ALA A 255 -7.31 4.34 7.46
C ALA A 255 -8.50 4.79 6.61
N ARG A 256 -9.63 4.06 6.64
CA ARG A 256 -10.80 4.30 5.80
C ARG A 256 -11.30 5.74 5.84
N ALA A 257 -11.50 6.30 7.03
CA ALA A 257 -12.04 7.65 7.19
C ALA A 257 -11.02 8.73 6.82
N ALA A 258 -9.73 8.43 6.98
CA ALA A 258 -8.62 9.27 6.54
C ALA A 258 -8.38 9.20 5.02
N GLY A 259 -9.14 8.39 4.29
CA GLY A 259 -9.01 8.24 2.84
C GLY A 259 -7.76 7.50 2.40
N ILE A 260 -7.22 6.60 3.23
CA ILE A 260 -6.05 5.77 2.92
C ILE A 260 -6.51 4.33 2.70
N HIS A 261 -6.09 3.73 1.59
CA HIS A 261 -6.58 2.45 1.10
C HIS A 261 -5.42 1.52 0.75
N LEU A 262 -5.52 0.24 1.13
CA LEU A 262 -4.48 -0.76 0.90
C LEU A 262 -4.93 -1.77 -0.15
N VAL A 263 -4.07 -2.04 -1.13
CA VAL A 263 -4.15 -3.21 -2.01
C VAL A 263 -2.92 -4.06 -1.73
N LEU A 264 -3.12 -5.17 -1.02
CA LEU A 264 -2.07 -6.12 -0.70
C LEU A 264 -2.16 -7.28 -1.68
N ALA A 265 -1.07 -7.61 -2.35
CA ALA A 265 -1.02 -8.73 -3.25
C ALA A 265 0.07 -9.73 -2.86
N THR A 266 -0.15 -11.01 -3.15
CA THR A 266 0.90 -12.03 -2.98
C THR A 266 0.73 -13.21 -3.92
N GLN A 267 1.84 -13.81 -4.33
CA GLN A 267 1.85 -15.08 -5.05
C GLN A 267 2.02 -16.30 -4.14
N ARG A 268 2.24 -16.08 -2.84
CA ARG A 268 2.45 -17.12 -1.83
C ARG A 268 1.29 -17.13 -0.84
N PRO A 269 0.18 -17.83 -1.15
CA PRO A 269 -0.99 -17.90 -0.29
C PRO A 269 -0.80 -18.87 0.89
N SER A 270 0.25 -18.65 1.69
CA SER A 270 0.51 -19.39 2.93
C SER A 270 -0.04 -18.66 4.16
N VAL A 271 -0.24 -19.41 5.24
CA VAL A 271 -0.71 -18.86 6.52
C VAL A 271 0.30 -17.91 7.18
N ASP A 272 1.59 -18.04 6.84
CA ASP A 272 2.66 -17.18 7.35
C ASP A 272 2.68 -15.81 6.66
N VAL A 273 2.14 -15.72 5.44
CA VAL A 273 2.03 -14.46 4.69
C VAL A 273 0.64 -13.84 4.89
N ILE A 274 -0.40 -14.66 4.76
CA ILE A 274 -1.80 -14.26 4.93
C ILE A 274 -2.25 -14.73 6.32
N THR A 275 -1.77 -14.03 7.34
CA THR A 275 -2.06 -14.38 8.73
C THR A 275 -3.55 -14.21 9.06
N GLY A 276 -4.00 -14.85 10.13
CA GLY A 276 -5.37 -14.69 10.62
C GLY A 276 -5.70 -13.22 10.98
N ILE A 277 -4.72 -12.45 11.45
CA ILE A 277 -4.90 -11.05 11.85
C ILE A 277 -5.06 -10.16 10.62
N ILE A 278 -4.25 -10.37 9.58
CA ILE A 278 -4.42 -9.66 8.29
C ILE A 278 -5.81 -9.95 7.72
N LYS A 279 -6.24 -11.23 7.72
CA LYS A 279 -7.58 -11.60 7.24
C LYS A 279 -8.71 -10.97 8.05
N ALA A 280 -8.56 -10.88 9.37
CA ALA A 280 -9.58 -10.30 10.22
C ALA A 280 -9.82 -8.80 9.93
N ASN A 281 -8.78 -8.08 9.49
CA ASN A 281 -8.87 -6.64 9.20
C ASN A 281 -9.09 -6.33 7.71
N ILE A 282 -8.87 -7.29 6.81
CA ILE A 282 -9.07 -7.14 5.35
C ILE A 282 -10.12 -8.15 4.86
N PRO A 283 -11.43 -7.80 4.95
CA PRO A 283 -12.51 -8.71 4.60
C PRO A 283 -12.74 -8.83 3.09
N THR A 284 -12.31 -7.84 2.30
CA THR A 284 -12.47 -7.86 0.83
C THR A 284 -11.31 -8.61 0.21
N ARG A 285 -11.59 -9.66 -0.57
CA ARG A 285 -10.54 -10.54 -1.11
C ARG A 285 -10.78 -10.93 -2.55
N ILE A 286 -9.71 -11.08 -3.30
CA ILE A 286 -9.70 -11.66 -4.65
C ILE A 286 -8.72 -12.82 -4.63
N SER A 287 -9.18 -13.99 -5.08
CA SER A 287 -8.31 -15.12 -5.38
C SER A 287 -8.34 -15.39 -6.88
N PHE A 288 -7.17 -15.37 -7.51
CA PHE A 288 -6.95 -16.04 -8.79
C PHE A 288 -6.75 -17.54 -8.56
N GLN A 289 -6.49 -18.26 -9.65
CA GLN A 289 -6.22 -19.69 -9.59
C GLN A 289 -5.05 -19.98 -8.62
N VAL A 290 -5.23 -21.01 -7.81
CA VAL A 290 -4.23 -21.52 -6.86
C VAL A 290 -4.03 -23.01 -7.05
N SER A 291 -2.94 -23.54 -6.52
CA SER A 291 -2.56 -24.94 -6.74
C SER A 291 -3.41 -25.93 -5.94
N SER A 292 -4.02 -25.50 -4.83
CA SER A 292 -4.67 -26.42 -3.90
C SER A 292 -5.89 -25.83 -3.18
N ARG A 293 -6.75 -26.72 -2.67
CA ARG A 293 -7.88 -26.36 -1.78
C ARG A 293 -7.41 -25.70 -0.49
N THR A 294 -6.23 -26.05 0.01
CA THR A 294 -5.64 -25.42 1.20
C THR A 294 -5.31 -23.96 0.92
N ASP A 295 -4.69 -23.65 -0.21
CA ASP A 295 -4.39 -22.27 -0.61
C ASP A 295 -5.66 -21.45 -0.82
N SER A 296 -6.69 -22.05 -1.44
CA SER A 296 -8.00 -21.40 -1.61
C SER A 296 -8.59 -21.02 -0.26
N ARG A 297 -8.53 -21.91 0.74
CA ARG A 297 -9.00 -21.63 2.11
C ARG A 297 -8.13 -20.60 2.83
N THR A 298 -6.82 -20.58 2.59
CA THR A 298 -5.95 -19.56 3.16
C THR A 298 -6.45 -18.18 2.76
N ILE A 299 -6.81 -17.97 1.48
CA ILE A 299 -7.23 -16.67 0.95
C ILE A 299 -8.70 -16.37 1.26
N LEU A 300 -9.62 -17.26 0.88
CA LEU A 300 -11.06 -17.00 0.82
C LEU A 300 -11.85 -17.54 2.02
N ASP A 301 -11.20 -18.30 2.91
CA ASP A 301 -11.85 -19.14 3.93
C ASP A 301 -12.84 -20.16 3.32
N ALA A 302 -12.69 -20.44 2.01
CA ALA A 302 -13.55 -21.29 1.22
C ALA A 302 -12.78 -21.97 0.08
N ASN A 303 -13.30 -23.10 -0.40
CA ASN A 303 -12.76 -23.77 -1.59
C ASN A 303 -13.29 -23.11 -2.88
N GLY A 304 -12.62 -23.40 -3.99
CA GLY A 304 -13.09 -23.12 -5.35
C GLY A 304 -12.09 -22.36 -6.19
N ALA A 305 -11.08 -21.71 -5.59
CA ALA A 305 -10.05 -21.01 -6.34
C ALA A 305 -9.11 -21.99 -7.07
N GLU A 306 -8.95 -23.20 -6.56
CA GLU A 306 -8.20 -24.28 -7.22
C GLU A 306 -8.83 -24.74 -8.54
N SER A 307 -10.14 -24.51 -8.71
CA SER A 307 -10.88 -24.89 -9.92
C SER A 307 -10.98 -23.76 -10.95
N LEU A 308 -10.39 -22.60 -10.69
CA LEU A 308 -10.32 -21.49 -11.64
C LEU A 308 -9.46 -21.84 -12.86
N LEU A 309 -9.61 -21.07 -13.92
CA LEU A 309 -9.03 -21.38 -15.24
C LEU A 309 -7.71 -20.66 -15.55
N GLY A 310 -7.19 -19.89 -14.59
CA GLY A 310 -6.09 -18.96 -14.81
C GLY A 310 -6.47 -17.80 -15.72
N SER A 311 -5.48 -17.11 -16.27
CA SER A 311 -5.66 -16.03 -17.27
C SER A 311 -6.69 -14.96 -16.86
N GLY A 312 -6.69 -14.54 -15.59
CA GLY A 312 -7.59 -13.51 -15.07
C GLY A 312 -8.91 -14.02 -14.50
N ASP A 313 -9.19 -15.32 -14.56
CA ASP A 313 -10.36 -15.91 -13.89
C ASP A 313 -10.16 -15.89 -12.36
N MET A 314 -11.11 -15.30 -11.64
CA MET A 314 -11.00 -15.04 -10.21
C MET A 314 -12.30 -15.27 -9.43
N LEU A 315 -12.14 -15.52 -8.14
CA LEU A 315 -13.21 -15.43 -7.14
C LEU A 315 -13.03 -14.15 -6.33
N PHE A 316 -14.08 -13.35 -6.30
CA PHE A 316 -14.17 -12.13 -5.53
C PHE A 316 -15.06 -12.35 -4.31
N LEU A 317 -14.55 -11.99 -3.13
CA LEU A 317 -15.27 -11.92 -1.86
C LEU A 317 -15.50 -10.45 -1.52
N PRO A 318 -16.70 -9.90 -1.77
CA PRO A 318 -17.03 -8.53 -1.38
C PRO A 318 -17.10 -8.39 0.16
N PRO A 319 -16.97 -7.17 0.71
CA PRO A 319 -17.09 -6.96 2.15
C PRO A 319 -18.52 -7.20 2.64
N GLY A 320 -18.65 -7.68 3.87
CA GLY A 320 -19.94 -7.86 4.54
C GLY A 320 -20.81 -9.02 4.01
N THR A 321 -20.27 -9.84 3.12
CA THR A 321 -20.93 -11.03 2.57
C THR A 321 -20.00 -12.23 2.65
N ALA A 322 -20.57 -13.42 2.82
CA ALA A 322 -19.84 -14.70 2.72
C ALA A 322 -19.93 -15.32 1.31
N LYS A 323 -20.60 -14.63 0.36
CA LYS A 323 -20.84 -15.16 -0.98
C LYS A 323 -19.73 -14.74 -1.94
N LEU A 324 -19.06 -15.75 -2.49
CA LEU A 324 -18.07 -15.60 -3.55
C LEU A 324 -18.77 -15.33 -4.89
N GLN A 325 -18.24 -14.37 -5.64
CA GLN A 325 -18.63 -14.04 -7.00
C GLN A 325 -17.51 -14.45 -7.95
N ARG A 326 -17.81 -15.25 -8.97
CA ARG A 326 -16.83 -15.55 -10.03
C ARG A 326 -16.81 -14.41 -11.03
N ILE A 327 -15.63 -13.87 -11.27
CA ILE A 327 -15.40 -12.76 -12.20
C ILE A 327 -14.29 -13.16 -13.16
N HIS A 328 -14.48 -12.84 -14.43
CA HIS A 328 -13.46 -12.92 -15.46
C HIS A 328 -12.79 -11.55 -15.56
N GLY A 329 -11.55 -11.49 -15.07
CA GLY A 329 -10.79 -10.27 -14.86
C GLY A 329 -10.60 -9.45 -16.13
N ALA A 330 -10.68 -8.13 -15.97
CA ALA A 330 -10.34 -7.18 -17.01
C ALA A 330 -8.86 -7.34 -17.41
N PHE A 331 -8.63 -7.50 -18.71
CA PHE A 331 -7.32 -7.61 -19.33
C PHE A 331 -6.88 -6.23 -19.82
N VAL A 332 -5.66 -5.87 -19.45
CA VAL A 332 -4.92 -4.72 -19.97
C VAL A 332 -3.53 -5.21 -20.36
N SER A 333 -3.11 -4.88 -21.57
CA SER A 333 -1.77 -5.21 -22.05
C SER A 333 -0.72 -4.24 -21.52
N GLU A 334 0.54 -4.67 -21.47
CA GLU A 334 1.67 -3.80 -21.12
C GLU A 334 1.74 -2.55 -22.00
N ASN A 335 1.49 -2.70 -23.31
CA ASN A 335 1.43 -1.57 -24.24
C ASN A 335 0.32 -0.57 -23.89
N GLU A 336 -0.84 -1.03 -23.42
CA GLU A 336 -1.89 -0.13 -22.93
C GLU A 336 -1.47 0.58 -21.65
N VAL A 337 -0.88 -0.15 -20.69
CA VAL A 337 -0.36 0.45 -19.44
C VAL A 337 0.66 1.54 -19.78
N HIS A 338 1.63 1.24 -20.64
CA HIS A 338 2.65 2.20 -21.06
C HIS A 338 2.06 3.46 -21.70
N ARG A 339 1.07 3.32 -22.58
CA ARG A 339 0.39 4.49 -23.18
C ARG A 339 -0.33 5.34 -22.13
N ILE A 340 -0.98 4.71 -21.15
CA ILE A 340 -1.68 5.41 -20.07
C ILE A 340 -0.69 6.14 -19.17
N THR A 341 0.41 5.50 -18.77
CA THR A 341 1.41 6.12 -17.91
C THR A 341 2.16 7.22 -18.66
N GLN A 342 2.47 7.04 -19.94
CA GLN A 342 3.11 8.06 -20.76
C GLN A 342 2.22 9.30 -20.91
N TYR A 343 0.93 9.12 -21.21
CA TYR A 343 -0.02 10.23 -21.26
C TYR A 343 0.03 11.10 -19.99
N TRP A 344 0.14 10.47 -18.82
CA TRP A 344 0.19 11.15 -17.54
C TRP A 344 1.53 11.84 -17.27
N ARG A 345 2.66 11.27 -17.71
CA ARG A 345 3.98 11.93 -17.66
C ARG A 345 4.01 13.19 -18.52
N ASP A 346 3.37 13.13 -19.68
CA ASP A 346 3.35 14.24 -20.65
C ASP A 346 2.46 15.42 -20.21
N GLN A 347 1.73 15.32 -19.09
CA GLN A 347 0.86 16.41 -18.61
C GLN A 347 1.64 17.59 -18.01
N GLU A 348 2.95 17.45 -17.76
CA GLU A 348 3.82 18.51 -17.20
C GLU A 348 3.23 19.23 -15.97
N LEU A 349 2.58 18.46 -15.08
CA LEU A 349 1.97 19.01 -13.88
C LEU A 349 3.05 19.52 -12.91
N ALA A 350 2.76 20.62 -12.21
CA ALA A 350 3.65 21.17 -11.19
C ALA A 350 3.94 20.15 -10.08
N GLU A 351 5.15 20.21 -9.50
CA GLU A 351 5.52 19.37 -8.36
C GLU A 351 4.59 19.65 -7.16
N ASP A 352 4.05 18.58 -6.58
CA ASP A 352 3.11 18.67 -5.48
C ASP A 352 3.85 18.78 -4.13
N PRO A 353 3.48 19.74 -3.27
CA PRO A 353 4.04 19.89 -1.92
C PRO A 353 3.96 18.61 -1.06
N LEU A 354 3.00 17.72 -1.31
CA LEU A 354 2.89 16.44 -0.61
C LEU A 354 4.12 15.55 -0.84
N ILE A 355 4.78 15.62 -2.00
CA ILE A 355 6.00 14.86 -2.28
C ILE A 355 7.11 15.27 -1.32
N ALA A 356 7.25 16.57 -1.03
CA ALA A 356 8.24 17.07 -0.07
C ALA A 356 7.98 16.62 1.37
N ARG A 357 6.75 16.18 1.69
CA ARG A 357 6.37 15.64 3.01
C ARG A 357 6.57 14.13 3.11
N VAL A 358 6.87 13.46 1.99
CA VAL A 358 7.18 12.04 1.96
C VAL A 358 8.68 11.89 2.22
N ASN A 359 9.01 11.73 3.49
CA ASN A 359 10.35 11.37 3.92
C ASN A 359 10.27 10.04 4.65
N PHE A 360 10.95 9.03 4.11
CA PHE A 360 11.05 7.70 4.73
C PHE A 360 12.21 7.59 5.71
N GLU A 361 12.75 8.71 6.18
CA GLU A 361 13.63 8.71 7.34
C GLU A 361 12.86 8.22 8.57
N ASP A 362 13.43 7.20 9.21
CA ASP A 362 12.91 6.65 10.46
C ASP A 362 13.10 7.73 11.55
N PRO A 363 12.05 8.23 12.21
CA PRO A 363 12.23 9.07 13.39
C PRO A 363 13.01 8.33 14.47
N ASP A 364 12.87 7.00 14.53
CA ASP A 364 13.61 6.10 15.42
C ASP A 364 15.08 5.87 14.95
N LYS A 365 15.48 6.46 13.82
CA LYS A 365 16.89 6.65 13.40
C LYS A 365 17.41 8.05 13.70
N THR A 366 16.84 8.81 14.64
CA THR A 366 17.76 9.37 15.63
C THR A 366 18.34 8.16 16.33
N ASP A 367 19.54 7.71 15.92
CA ASP A 367 20.23 6.55 16.45
C ASP A 367 19.71 6.23 17.87
N GLU A 368 18.89 5.19 18.03
CA GLU A 368 18.77 4.51 19.32
C GLU A 368 20.17 3.99 19.61
N ILE A 369 21.02 4.91 20.06
CA ILE A 369 22.21 4.57 20.79
C ILE A 369 21.61 4.05 22.08
N ASP A 370 21.82 2.78 22.35
CA ASP A 370 21.76 2.27 23.71
C ASP A 370 22.50 3.30 24.58
N ASP A 371 21.78 4.04 25.43
CA ASP A 371 22.35 5.18 26.17
C ASP A 371 23.59 4.72 26.96
N ASP A 372 23.62 3.44 27.36
CA ASP A 372 24.76 2.77 27.98
C ASP A 372 25.96 2.60 27.02
N GLU A 373 25.74 2.28 25.74
CA GLU A 373 26.77 2.17 24.71
C GLU A 373 27.28 3.55 24.24
N LEU A 374 26.42 4.59 24.24
CA LEU A 374 26.85 5.98 24.02
C LEU A 374 27.83 6.41 25.11
N ASP A 375 27.47 6.14 26.37
CA ASP A 375 28.24 6.53 27.54
C ASP A 375 29.60 5.82 27.58
N GLU A 376 29.64 4.54 27.23
CA GLU A 376 30.90 3.77 27.16
C GLU A 376 31.82 4.32 26.07
N LYS A 377 31.30 4.52 24.85
CA LYS A 377 32.10 5.06 23.73
C LYS A 377 32.46 6.52 23.91
N TYR A 378 31.64 7.30 24.62
CA TYR A 378 31.97 8.69 24.96
C TYR A 378 33.15 8.77 25.93
N ARG A 379 33.20 7.91 26.95
CA ARG A 379 34.37 7.82 27.85
C ARG A 379 35.63 7.39 27.11
N GLU A 380 35.54 6.39 26.22
CA GLU A 380 36.65 5.99 25.34
C GLU A 380 37.12 7.16 24.45
N ALA A 381 36.17 7.96 23.94
CA ALA A 381 36.47 9.12 23.11
C ALA A 381 37.19 10.22 23.89
N ILE A 382 36.75 10.54 25.11
CA ILE A 382 37.43 11.51 25.99
C ILE A 382 38.87 11.03 26.25
N GLN A 383 39.05 9.76 26.61
CA GLN A 383 40.38 9.21 26.88
C GLN A 383 41.29 9.31 25.64
N LEU A 384 40.78 8.91 24.48
CA LEU A 384 41.51 9.00 23.22
C LEU A 384 41.93 10.43 22.88
N VAL A 385 41.03 11.41 23.04
CA VAL A 385 41.31 12.83 22.78
C VAL A 385 42.35 13.38 23.76
N MET A 386 42.27 12.97 25.03
CA MET A 386 43.22 13.36 26.07
C MET A 386 44.62 12.77 25.84
N GLU A 387 44.71 11.51 25.44
CA GLU A 387 45.97 10.82 25.13
C GLU A 387 46.63 11.35 23.85
N THR A 388 45.85 11.53 22.79
CA THR A 388 46.37 11.95 21.48
C THR A 388 46.56 13.45 21.35
N ARG A 389 45.95 14.25 22.25
CA ARG A 389 45.88 15.72 22.16
C ARG A 389 45.31 16.21 20.82
N GLN A 390 44.51 15.39 20.15
CA GLN A 390 43.89 15.68 18.87
C GLN A 390 42.38 15.45 18.98
N ALA A 391 41.60 16.43 18.55
CA ALA A 391 40.14 16.34 18.53
C ALA A 391 39.62 16.65 17.12
N SER A 392 39.20 15.60 16.40
CA SER A 392 38.54 15.71 15.10
C SER A 392 37.54 14.58 14.90
N ILE A 393 36.46 14.88 14.16
CA ILE A 393 35.37 13.94 13.86
C ILE A 393 35.91 12.69 13.16
N SER A 394 36.77 12.88 12.15
CA SER A 394 37.37 11.78 11.38
C SER A 394 38.29 10.88 12.21
N MET A 395 39.01 11.44 13.20
CA MET A 395 39.85 10.64 14.11
C MET A 395 39.01 9.71 14.99
N ILE A 396 37.97 10.25 15.62
CA ILE A 396 37.06 9.48 16.48
C ILE A 396 36.34 8.41 15.66
N GLN A 397 35.86 8.76 14.47
CA GLN A 397 35.24 7.84 13.52
C GLN A 397 36.14 6.64 13.22
N ARG A 398 37.42 6.89 12.89
CA ARG A 398 38.37 5.83 12.51
C ARG A 398 38.83 4.97 13.69
N ARG A 399 39.05 5.59 14.86
CA ARG A 399 39.62 4.92 16.04
C ARG A 399 38.58 4.13 16.82
N LEU A 400 37.38 4.66 16.98
CA LEU A 400 36.29 4.01 17.71
C LEU A 400 35.32 3.24 16.81
N ARG A 401 35.55 3.26 15.48
CA ARG A 401 34.69 2.61 14.46
C ARG A 401 33.22 3.04 14.56
N VAL A 402 32.98 4.31 14.87
CA VAL A 402 31.64 4.90 14.98
C VAL A 402 31.25 5.64 13.69
N GLY A 403 29.95 5.87 13.47
CA GLY A 403 29.45 6.66 12.33
C GLY A 403 29.79 8.17 12.45
N TYR A 404 29.69 8.91 11.34
CA TYR A 404 30.02 10.34 11.28
C TYR A 404 29.19 11.19 12.27
N ASN A 405 27.87 11.01 12.30
CA ASN A 405 26.97 11.76 13.18
C ASN A 405 27.28 11.50 14.67
N ARG A 406 27.61 10.24 15.02
CA ARG A 406 28.00 9.85 16.39
C ARG A 406 29.34 10.51 16.78
N ALA A 407 30.33 10.50 15.89
CA ALA A 407 31.60 11.17 16.12
C ALA A 407 31.47 12.71 16.22
N ALA A 408 30.59 13.31 15.43
CA ALA A 408 30.29 14.75 15.48
C ALA A 408 29.66 15.13 16.83
N ARG A 409 28.63 14.39 17.26
CA ARG A 409 27.95 14.61 18.55
C ARG A 409 28.90 14.48 19.75
N MET A 410 29.80 13.49 19.73
CA MET A 410 30.81 13.32 20.78
C MET A 410 31.75 14.54 20.87
N ILE A 411 32.17 15.10 19.73
CA ILE A 411 33.03 16.30 19.68
C ILE A 411 32.29 17.55 20.17
N GLU A 412 31.02 17.71 19.79
CA GLU A 412 30.17 18.83 20.24
C GLU A 412 29.92 18.76 21.75
N MET A 413 29.67 17.57 22.31
CA MET A 413 29.53 17.38 23.76
C MET A 413 30.83 17.72 24.49
N MET A 414 31.99 17.30 23.96
CA MET A 414 33.29 17.67 24.53
C MET A 414 33.54 19.18 24.47
N GLU A 415 33.05 19.86 23.43
CA GLU A 415 33.17 21.32 23.30
C GLU A 415 32.31 22.04 24.34
N GLN A 416 31.05 21.62 24.50
CA GLN A 416 30.14 22.14 25.53
C GLN A 416 30.66 21.90 26.96
N GLN A 417 31.33 20.78 27.18
CA GLN A 417 31.94 20.42 28.47
C GLN A 417 33.32 21.08 28.68
N GLY A 418 33.81 21.85 27.71
CA GLY A 418 35.10 22.54 27.79
C GLY A 418 36.32 21.61 27.75
N ILE A 419 36.17 20.40 27.23
CA ILE A 419 37.25 19.42 27.02
C ILE A 419 38.00 19.71 25.71
N VAL A 420 37.29 20.22 24.70
CA VAL A 420 37.88 20.65 23.42
C VAL A 420 37.46 22.07 23.08
N GLY A 421 38.31 22.79 22.35
CA GLY A 421 38.03 24.13 21.87
C GLY A 421 37.10 24.17 20.65
N PRO A 422 36.62 25.38 20.31
CA PRO A 422 35.75 25.59 19.16
C PRO A 422 36.45 25.26 17.85
N SER A 423 35.66 24.92 16.82
CA SER A 423 36.19 24.58 15.52
C SER A 423 36.63 25.82 14.73
N ASP A 424 37.88 25.84 14.29
CA ASP A 424 38.46 26.81 13.34
C ASP A 424 38.32 26.31 11.87
N GLY A 425 37.69 25.17 11.63
CA GLY A 425 37.49 24.57 10.30
C GLY A 425 38.76 24.09 9.56
N VAL A 426 39.94 24.56 9.94
CA VAL A 426 41.22 24.29 9.25
C VAL A 426 42.22 23.55 10.13
N LYS A 427 42.17 23.72 11.46
CA LYS A 427 43.08 23.09 12.42
C LYS A 427 42.37 22.08 13.34
N PRO A 428 43.08 21.05 13.83
CA PRO A 428 42.57 20.19 14.90
C PRO A 428 42.17 21.03 16.11
N ARG A 429 41.03 20.72 16.73
CA ARG A 429 40.52 21.47 17.90
C ARG A 429 41.53 21.35 19.05
N GLU A 430 41.75 22.44 19.77
CA GLU A 430 42.58 22.43 20.98
C GLU A 430 41.96 21.51 22.04
N VAL A 431 42.79 20.77 22.80
CA VAL A 431 42.32 19.87 23.86
C VAL A 431 42.70 20.45 25.22
N TYR A 432 41.68 20.86 25.98
CA TYR A 432 41.82 21.40 27.32
C TYR A 432 41.78 20.26 28.33
N GLY A 433 42.88 20.04 29.06
CA GLY A 433 42.94 18.98 30.05
C GLY A 433 42.06 19.31 31.26
N THR A 434 41.46 18.30 31.89
CA THR A 434 40.82 18.42 33.20
C THR A 434 41.85 18.81 34.26
N GLY A 435 42.13 20.10 34.38
CA GLY A 435 43.16 20.63 35.27
C GLY A 435 43.47 22.12 35.12
N SER A 436 42.56 22.93 34.55
CA SER A 436 42.77 24.38 34.44
C SER A 436 41.44 25.10 34.64
N ARG A 437 41.37 25.90 35.70
CA ARG A 437 40.22 26.78 36.01
C ARG A 437 39.85 27.62 34.78
N LEU A 438 38.57 27.57 34.39
CA LEU A 438 37.99 28.45 33.39
C LEU A 438 38.09 29.93 33.88
N PRO A 439 38.62 30.86 33.08
CA PRO A 439 38.57 32.28 33.39
C PRO A 439 37.19 32.84 33.00
N GLY A 440 36.48 33.48 33.95
CA GLY A 440 35.33 34.33 33.62
C GLY A 440 34.02 34.12 34.37
N GLN A 441 34.02 33.64 35.61
CA GLN A 441 32.88 33.82 36.51
C GLN A 441 33.25 34.83 37.61
N ILE A 442 32.75 36.07 37.47
CA ILE A 442 32.49 37.00 38.58
C ILE A 442 30.97 37.02 38.77
#